data_AF-A0AAU0UTJ5-F1
#
_entry.id   AF-A0AAU0UTJ5-F1
#
_cell.length_a   1.000
_cell.length_b   1.000
_cell.length_c   1.000
_cell.angle_alpha   90.00
_cell.angle_beta   90.00
_cell.angle_gamma   90.00
#
_symmetry.space_group_name_H-M   'P 1'
#
loop_
_entity.id
_entity.type
_entity.pdbx_description
1 polymer ?
#
loop_
_entity_poly.entity_id
_entity_poly.type
_entity_poly.pdbx_seq_one_letter_code
_entity_poly.pdbx_strand_id
1 'polypeptide(L)'
;MGNENTRVGEIWYFALPVPYNTSSQPIEITDVAIKRVPSGIKVLEYGAYHLEDTGGLPLLADHGGPHTPDFGKLKNYALKPVKVEAGKESDIFYLAKLKITAPPKEAARWCRFDYRQAGQAYSQTMDCEVELKVAK
;
A
#
# COMPACT_ATOMS: atom_id res chain seq x y z
N MET A 1 -10.13 5.96 0.15
CA MET A 1 -10.86 4.84 -0.49
C MET A 1 -11.68 4.11 0.56
N GLY A 2 -12.73 3.36 0.21
CA GLY A 2 -13.43 2.57 1.21
C GLY A 2 -14.49 1.60 0.68
N ASN A 3 -14.95 0.71 1.56
CA ASN A 3 -16.04 -0.23 1.31
C ASN A 3 -16.89 -0.38 2.57
N GLU A 4 -18.22 -0.33 2.41
CA GLU A 4 -19.17 -0.35 3.53
C GLU A 4 -19.76 -1.74 3.84
N ASN A 5 -19.49 -2.73 3.00
CA ASN A 5 -20.09 -4.06 3.02
C ASN A 5 -19.04 -5.16 3.22
N THR A 6 -18.02 -4.89 4.03
CA THR A 6 -16.99 -5.87 4.35
C THR A 6 -17.45 -6.83 5.45
N ARG A 7 -16.70 -7.92 5.67
CA ARG A 7 -16.97 -8.90 6.73
C ARG A 7 -15.74 -9.19 7.58
N VAL A 8 -15.97 -9.54 8.85
CA VAL A 8 -14.90 -10.02 9.72
C VAL A 8 -14.29 -11.29 9.12
N GLY A 9 -12.95 -11.34 9.08
CA GLY A 9 -12.18 -12.42 8.47
C GLY A 9 -11.72 -12.12 7.04
N GLU A 10 -12.34 -11.17 6.34
CA GLU A 10 -11.93 -10.79 4.98
C GLU A 10 -10.55 -10.17 4.93
N ILE A 11 -9.90 -10.37 3.78
CA ILE A 11 -8.61 -9.79 3.44
C ILE A 11 -8.81 -8.80 2.30
N TRP A 12 -8.22 -7.62 2.46
CA TRP A 12 -8.26 -6.52 1.52
C TRP A 12 -6.84 -6.08 1.18
N TYR A 13 -6.62 -5.64 -0.04
CA TYR A 13 -5.38 -5.03 -0.51
C TYR A 13 -5.65 -3.55 -0.73
N PHE A 14 -4.91 -2.71 -0.02
CA PHE A 14 -4.98 -1.25 -0.15
C PHE A 14 -3.69 -0.73 -0.77
N ALA A 15 -3.77 -0.14 -1.96
CA ALA A 15 -2.60 0.49 -2.57
C ALA A 15 -2.27 1.80 -1.85
N LEU A 16 -1.00 1.96 -1.49
CA LEU A 16 -0.46 3.21 -0.99
C LEU A 16 -0.30 4.20 -2.16
N PRO A 17 -0.20 5.52 -1.89
CA PRO A 17 0.07 6.51 -2.93
C PRO A 17 1.30 6.14 -3.77
N VAL A 18 1.19 6.26 -5.09
CA VAL A 18 2.33 6.00 -5.99
C VAL A 18 3.34 7.15 -5.84
N PRO A 19 4.61 6.85 -5.51
CA PRO A 19 5.62 7.90 -5.32
C PRO A 19 5.97 8.58 -6.65
N TYR A 20 5.90 9.91 -6.66
CA TYR A 20 6.50 10.75 -7.70
C TYR A 20 7.73 11.48 -7.13
N ASN A 21 8.90 11.22 -7.69
CA ASN A 21 10.14 11.84 -7.23
C ASN A 21 10.33 13.22 -7.87
N THR A 22 10.03 14.28 -7.11
CA THR A 22 10.15 15.68 -7.57
C THR A 22 11.59 16.22 -7.57
N SER A 23 12.55 15.47 -7.03
CA SER A 23 13.94 15.91 -6.92
C SER A 23 14.75 15.65 -8.19
N SER A 24 15.97 16.17 -8.22
CA SER A 24 16.93 15.97 -9.32
C SER A 24 17.80 14.70 -9.18
N GLN A 25 17.57 13.88 -8.14
CA GLN A 25 18.36 12.67 -7.88
C GLN A 25 17.43 11.48 -7.64
N PRO A 26 17.82 10.26 -8.04
CA PRO A 26 17.01 9.09 -7.75
C PRO A 26 16.86 8.90 -6.23
N ILE A 27 15.73 8.31 -5.85
CA ILE A 27 15.49 7.85 -4.48
C ILE A 27 15.38 6.32 -4.47
N GLU A 28 15.68 5.72 -3.33
CA GLU A 28 15.48 4.29 -3.08
C GLU A 28 14.54 4.14 -1.89
N ILE A 29 13.30 3.74 -2.12
CA ILE A 29 12.32 3.50 -1.06
C ILE A 29 12.69 2.20 -0.37
N THR A 30 12.91 2.26 0.93
CA THR A 30 13.42 1.15 1.74
C THR A 30 12.37 0.50 2.64
N ASP A 31 11.34 1.24 3.03
CA ASP A 31 10.24 0.71 3.86
C ASP A 31 8.97 1.54 3.65
N VAL A 32 7.81 0.91 3.89
CA VAL A 32 6.51 1.58 3.89
C VAL A 32 5.66 1.13 5.07
N ALA A 33 4.81 2.02 5.58
CA ALA A 33 3.87 1.66 6.63
C ALA A 33 2.62 2.53 6.63
N ILE A 34 1.47 1.95 7.00
CA ILE A 34 0.32 2.72 7.47
C ILE A 34 0.55 3.05 8.95
N LYS A 35 0.58 4.33 9.29
CA LYS A 35 0.92 4.81 10.63
C LYS A 35 -0.21 4.64 11.62
N ARG A 36 -1.45 4.85 11.18
CA ARG A 36 -2.64 4.69 12.01
C ARG A 36 -3.46 3.52 11.50
N VAL A 37 -3.37 2.39 12.19
CA VAL A 37 -4.22 1.22 11.93
C VAL A 37 -5.24 1.12 13.07
N PRO A 38 -6.54 1.25 12.80
CA PRO A 38 -7.57 1.23 13.83
C PRO A 38 -7.74 -0.18 14.40
N SER A 39 -8.29 -0.27 15.62
CA SER A 39 -8.75 -1.54 16.16
C SER A 39 -9.72 -2.22 15.19
N GLY A 40 -9.60 -3.53 15.03
CA GLY A 40 -10.42 -4.29 14.07
C GLY A 40 -9.77 -4.43 12.69
N ILE A 41 -8.68 -3.73 12.39
CA ILE A 41 -7.84 -3.98 11.20
C ILE A 41 -6.46 -4.45 11.66
N LYS A 42 -5.93 -5.46 10.97
CA LYS A 42 -4.54 -5.90 11.12
C LYS A 42 -3.84 -5.82 9.77
N VAL A 43 -2.68 -5.16 9.71
CA VAL A 43 -1.79 -5.29 8.56
C VAL A 43 -1.08 -6.64 8.67
N LEU A 44 -1.22 -7.47 7.64
CA LEU A 44 -0.57 -8.77 7.54
C LEU A 44 0.81 -8.66 6.88
N GLU A 45 0.90 -7.85 5.82
CA GLU A 45 2.08 -7.75 4.97
C GLU A 45 2.04 -6.44 4.18
N TYR A 46 3.23 -5.95 3.81
CA TYR A 46 3.40 -4.97 2.75
C TYR A 46 4.06 -5.62 1.54
N GLY A 47 3.53 -5.38 0.35
CA GLY A 47 4.13 -5.84 -0.90
C GLY A 47 4.36 -4.67 -1.86
N ALA A 48 5.26 -4.87 -2.81
CA ALA A 48 5.51 -3.92 -3.89
C ALA A 48 5.42 -4.63 -5.24
N TYR A 49 4.65 -4.09 -6.17
CA TYR A 49 4.32 -4.76 -7.42
C TYR A 49 4.40 -3.80 -8.61
N HIS A 50 4.76 -4.32 -9.77
CA HIS A 50 4.81 -3.55 -11.00
C HIS A 50 3.38 -3.31 -11.52
N LEU A 51 3.09 -2.09 -11.99
CA LEU A 51 1.75 -1.71 -12.48
C LEU A 51 1.26 -2.59 -13.63
N GLU A 52 2.16 -2.97 -14.54
CA GLU A 52 1.81 -3.83 -15.68
C GLU A 52 1.43 -5.26 -15.25
N ASP A 53 2.13 -5.82 -14.27
CA ASP A 53 1.88 -7.17 -13.75
C ASP A 53 0.50 -7.28 -13.09
N THR A 54 -0.03 -6.15 -12.61
CA THR A 54 -1.34 -6.05 -11.96
C THR A 54 -2.44 -5.54 -12.88
N GLY A 55 -2.14 -5.26 -14.16
CA GLY A 55 -3.09 -4.71 -15.12
C GLY A 55 -3.56 -3.28 -14.78
N GLY A 56 -2.73 -2.51 -14.06
CA GLY A 56 -3.03 -1.19 -13.53
C GLY A 56 -2.90 -1.12 -12.01
N LEU A 57 -3.33 0.00 -11.40
CA LEU A 57 -3.25 0.24 -9.96
C LEU A 57 -4.56 -0.15 -9.23
N PRO A 58 -4.63 -1.30 -8.54
CA PRO A 58 -5.79 -1.66 -7.73
C PRO A 58 -5.82 -0.85 -6.43
N LEU A 59 -6.50 0.30 -6.46
CA LEU A 59 -6.56 1.25 -5.34
C LEU A 59 -7.08 0.60 -4.03
N LEU A 60 -8.11 -0.24 -4.16
CA LEU A 60 -8.63 -1.09 -3.09
C LEU A 60 -9.23 -2.34 -3.73
N ALA A 61 -8.85 -3.53 -3.27
CA ALA A 61 -9.30 -4.79 -3.82
C ALA A 61 -9.53 -5.84 -2.75
N ASP A 62 -10.59 -6.64 -2.87
CA ASP A 62 -10.86 -7.78 -2.00
C ASP A 62 -10.08 -9.02 -2.45
N HIS A 63 -9.56 -9.79 -1.50
CA HIS A 63 -8.80 -11.00 -1.81
C HIS A 63 -9.67 -12.06 -2.47
N GLY A 64 -9.26 -12.51 -3.67
CA GLY A 64 -10.01 -13.48 -4.46
C GLY A 64 -11.13 -12.89 -5.30
N GLY A 65 -11.29 -11.55 -5.30
CA GLY A 65 -12.25 -10.86 -6.15
C GLY A 65 -11.99 -11.07 -7.65
N PRO A 66 -13.02 -10.94 -8.51
CA PRO A 66 -12.94 -11.29 -9.94
C PRO A 66 -11.95 -10.44 -10.74
N HIS A 67 -11.58 -9.26 -10.23
CA HIS A 67 -10.64 -8.34 -10.86
C HIS A 67 -9.40 -8.09 -9.99
N THR A 68 -9.20 -8.86 -8.93
CA THR A 68 -8.07 -8.72 -8.03
C THR A 68 -6.89 -9.55 -8.56
N PRO A 69 -5.71 -8.95 -8.79
CA PRO A 69 -4.51 -9.71 -9.11
C PRO A 69 -4.18 -10.74 -8.03
N ASP A 70 -3.68 -11.91 -8.44
CA ASP A 70 -3.18 -12.91 -7.49
C ASP A 70 -1.79 -12.50 -6.99
N PHE A 71 -1.75 -11.54 -6.07
CA PHE A 71 -0.52 -10.99 -5.49
C PHE A 71 0.41 -12.05 -4.90
N GLY A 72 -0.12 -13.21 -4.49
CA GLY A 72 0.69 -14.32 -3.99
C GLY A 72 1.54 -15.02 -5.06
N LYS A 73 1.20 -14.84 -6.34
CA LYS A 73 1.95 -15.36 -7.50
C LYS A 73 2.79 -14.30 -8.20
N LEU A 74 2.54 -13.02 -7.92
CA LEU A 74 3.31 -11.93 -8.51
C LEU A 74 4.67 -11.78 -7.83
N LYS A 75 5.62 -11.23 -8.58
CA LYS A 75 6.92 -10.88 -8.02
C LYS A 75 6.76 -9.72 -7.04
N ASN A 76 7.07 -9.97 -5.77
CA ASN A 76 7.11 -8.94 -4.75
C ASN A 76 8.48 -8.25 -4.73
N TYR A 77 8.49 -6.96 -5.08
CA TYR A 77 9.69 -6.12 -5.11
C TYR A 77 10.06 -5.52 -3.75
N ALA A 78 9.24 -5.67 -2.71
CA ALA A 78 9.45 -5.06 -1.40
C ALA A 78 10.66 -5.63 -0.62
N LEU A 79 11.25 -6.74 -1.09
CA LEU A 79 12.42 -7.35 -0.46
C LEU A 79 13.73 -6.59 -0.70
N LYS A 80 13.73 -5.61 -1.60
CA LYS A 80 14.88 -4.75 -1.91
C LYS A 80 14.40 -3.30 -2.05
N PRO A 81 15.29 -2.31 -1.85
CA PRO A 81 14.92 -0.94 -2.09
C PRO A 81 14.39 -0.72 -3.51
N VAL A 82 13.25 -0.02 -3.64
CA VAL A 82 12.64 0.30 -4.93
C VAL A 82 13.15 1.66 -5.39
N LYS A 83 13.82 1.68 -6.54
CA LYS A 83 14.37 2.90 -7.11
C LYS A 83 13.27 3.69 -7.83
N VAL A 84 13.20 5.00 -7.58
CA VAL A 84 12.37 5.94 -8.34
C VAL A 84 13.28 7.01 -8.93
N GLU A 85 13.34 7.07 -10.25
CA GLU A 85 14.22 7.99 -10.97
C GLU A 85 13.82 9.46 -10.74
N ALA A 86 14.78 10.37 -10.91
CA ALA A 86 14.54 11.81 -10.78
C ALA A 86 13.45 12.29 -11.76
N GLY A 87 12.48 13.06 -11.26
CA GLY A 87 11.38 13.60 -12.07
C GLY A 87 10.39 12.56 -12.60
N LYS A 88 10.40 11.33 -12.06
CA LYS A 88 9.56 10.21 -12.51
C LYS A 88 8.59 9.74 -11.44
N GLU A 89 7.47 9.21 -11.91
CA GLU A 89 6.56 8.37 -11.12
C GLU A 89 7.12 6.95 -11.08
N SER A 90 6.88 6.23 -10.00
CA SER A 90 7.29 4.84 -9.85
C SER A 90 6.36 3.90 -10.62
N ASP A 91 6.93 3.02 -11.46
CA ASP A 91 6.18 1.91 -12.08
C ASP A 91 5.87 0.77 -11.09
N ILE A 92 6.49 0.83 -9.90
CA ILE A 92 6.24 -0.07 -8.77
C ILE A 92 5.43 0.68 -7.72
N PHE A 93 4.29 0.12 -7.33
CA PHE A 93 3.48 0.64 -6.23
C PHE A 93 3.55 -0.29 -5.02
N TYR A 94 3.31 0.27 -3.84
CA TYR A 94 3.21 -0.49 -2.59
C TYR A 94 1.76 -0.74 -2.23
N LEU A 95 1.49 -1.85 -1.57
CA LEU A 95 0.18 -2.15 -1.00
C LEU A 95 0.32 -2.72 0.41
N ALA A 96 -0.72 -2.51 1.21
CA ALA A 96 -0.90 -3.16 2.49
C ALA A 96 -1.95 -4.27 2.35
N LYS A 97 -1.60 -5.48 2.79
CA LYS A 97 -2.55 -6.60 2.95
C LYS A 97 -3.20 -6.48 4.32
N LEU A 98 -4.47 -6.13 4.35
CA LEU A 98 -5.27 -5.84 5.53
C LEU A 98 -6.18 -7.01 5.84
N LYS A 99 -6.30 -7.40 7.11
CA LYS A 99 -7.31 -8.35 7.59
C LYS A 99 -8.27 -7.65 8.53
N ILE A 100 -9.56 -7.85 8.30
CA ILE A 100 -10.60 -7.40 9.22
C ILE A 100 -10.70 -8.43 10.34
N THR A 101 -10.34 -8.01 11.55
CA THR A 101 -10.33 -8.84 12.76
C THR A 101 -11.54 -8.58 13.65
N ALA A 102 -12.14 -7.39 13.56
CA ALA A 102 -13.40 -6.98 14.19
C ALA A 102 -13.95 -5.76 13.43
N PRO A 103 -15.22 -5.36 13.61
CA PRO A 103 -15.76 -4.15 12.99
C PRO A 103 -14.92 -2.90 13.33
N PRO A 104 -14.25 -2.28 12.34
CA PRO A 104 -13.42 -1.10 12.58
C PRO A 104 -14.32 0.11 12.89
N LYS A 105 -13.91 0.94 13.84
CA LYS A 105 -14.64 2.17 14.21
C LYS A 105 -14.11 3.43 13.53
N GLU A 106 -12.95 3.32 12.88
CA GLU A 106 -12.23 4.44 12.31
C GLU A 106 -11.50 3.98 11.04
N ALA A 107 -11.06 4.92 10.22
CA ALA A 107 -10.25 4.63 9.04
C ALA A 107 -8.78 4.37 9.39
N ALA A 108 -8.11 3.55 8.57
CA ALA A 108 -6.65 3.47 8.58
C ALA A 108 -6.08 4.65 7.79
N ARG A 109 -5.09 5.34 8.37
CA ARG A 109 -4.61 6.63 7.88
C ARG A 109 -3.09 6.79 7.91
N TRP A 110 -2.63 7.67 7.03
CA TRP A 110 -1.26 8.16 6.88
C TRP A 110 -0.25 7.09 6.46
N CYS A 111 0.35 7.29 5.30
CA CYS A 111 1.27 6.34 4.69
C CYS A 111 2.69 6.90 4.81
N ARG A 112 3.53 6.23 5.59
CA ARG A 112 4.95 6.53 5.70
C ARG A 112 5.73 5.81 4.62
N PHE A 113 6.65 6.53 4.01
CA PHE A 113 7.70 6.03 3.14
C PHE A 113 9.05 6.40 3.76
N ASP A 114 9.85 5.39 4.07
CA ASP A 114 11.26 5.57 4.41
C ASP A 114 12.07 5.36 3.13
N TYR A 115 12.98 6.28 2.81
CA TYR A 115 13.76 6.23 1.58
C TYR A 115 15.17 6.78 1.77
N ARG A 116 16.05 6.43 0.83
CA ARG A 116 17.42 6.95 0.75
C ARG A 116 17.59 7.82 -0.49
N GLN A 117 18.36 8.89 -0.35
CA GLN A 117 18.78 9.75 -1.45
C GLN A 117 20.20 10.23 -1.20
N ALA A 118 21.10 10.01 -2.17
CA ALA A 118 22.52 10.33 -2.04
C ALA A 118 23.17 9.81 -0.73
N GLY A 119 22.79 8.60 -0.30
CA GLY A 119 23.29 7.97 0.92
C GLY A 119 22.66 8.48 2.23
N GLN A 120 21.83 9.52 2.19
CA GLN A 120 21.11 10.02 3.36
C GLN A 120 19.74 9.35 3.49
N ALA A 121 19.35 9.01 4.72
CA ALA A 121 18.03 8.45 5.02
C ALA A 121 17.00 9.55 5.32
N TYR A 122 15.79 9.37 4.83
CA TYR A 122 14.64 10.24 4.99
C TYR A 122 13.38 9.42 5.33
N SER A 123 12.41 10.08 5.96
CA SER A 123 11.08 9.52 6.25
C SER A 123 10.04 10.58 5.91
N GLN A 124 9.11 10.25 5.05
CA GLN A 124 7.99 11.12 4.67
C GLN A 124 6.67 10.44 5.00
N THR A 125 5.76 11.17 5.63
CA THR A 125 4.38 10.72 5.85
C THR A 125 3.47 11.47 4.88
N MET A 126 2.77 10.71 4.04
CA MET A 126 1.80 11.22 3.09
C MET A 126 0.39 11.00 3.62
N ASP A 127 -0.52 11.88 3.21
CA ASP A 127 -1.93 11.65 3.47
C ASP A 127 -2.44 10.47 2.63
N CYS A 128 -3.06 9.52 3.29
CA CYS A 128 -3.68 8.36 2.68
C CYS A 128 -4.73 7.83 3.64
N GLU A 129 -5.80 7.26 3.09
CA GLU A 129 -6.91 6.79 3.91
C GLU A 129 -7.65 5.61 3.27
N VAL A 130 -7.92 4.60 4.09
CA VAL A 130 -8.84 3.50 3.77
C VAL A 130 -9.86 3.29 4.88
N GLU A 131 -11.13 3.33 4.51
CA GLU A 131 -12.27 3.08 5.40
C GLU A 131 -12.94 1.75 5.03
N LEU A 132 -12.88 0.76 5.93
CA LEU A 132 -13.54 -0.54 5.77
C LEU A 132 -14.59 -0.70 6.87
N LYS A 133 -15.87 -0.72 6.50
CA LYS A 133 -16.98 -0.93 7.45
C LYS A 133 -17.56 -2.32 7.26
N VAL A 134 -17.86 -2.96 8.38
CA VAL A 134 -18.56 -4.25 8.39
C VAL A 134 -20.06 -3.98 8.34
N ALA A 135 -20.75 -4.63 7.39
CA ALA A 135 -22.21 -4.53 7.30
C ALA A 135 -22.87 -4.98 8.61
N LYS A 136 -23.96 -4.31 8.99
CA LYS A 136 -24.74 -4.66 10.19
C LYS A 136 -25.50 -5.97 10.00
#